data_AF-A0A6J5CNN3-F1
#
_entry.id   AF-A0A6J5CNN3-F1
#
_cell.length_a   1.000
_cell.length_b   1.000
_cell.length_c   1.000
_cell.angle_alpha   90.00
_cell.angle_beta   90.00
_cell.angle_gamma   90.00
#
_symmetry.space_group_name_H-M   'P 1'
#
loop_
_entity.id
_entity.type
_entity.pdbx_description
1 polymer ?
#
loop_
_entity_poly.entity_id
_entity_poly.type
_entity_poly.pdbx_seq_one_letter_code
_entity_poly.pdbx_strand_id
1 'polypeptide(L)'
;MLRDLHPAQHTQYVSVNDLLGGEQPLPEHLDAVNFTYLGVQCHVYGVLHGLKGGTNLQYRAFVNRTIRAAAGLRFGETQFKRLFDGIDVEMDDWLEIPPRDAFMTQIAASLMPWRFVRIVRQSRREGRTPTDRFGAGGVRRLQDIGGSPAFHLLSPDERRRIAGFLPPHAYLVENCRRRRRRGQFAGPVFPDRDWFWLARIEPYINIPLRSIHMLEYAVERARLANVDEVSLFVGEIHNSDLTWYSGWNLQTDPDELVRDTVSATIDRAREYAASSQRASRVPFLAATLLGAFAPLMIWLTVGVAAVRLHHYL
;
A
#
# COMPACT_ATOMS: atom_id res chain seq x y z
N MET A 1 -29.18 -12.32 -8.72
CA MET A 1 -28.80 -12.68 -7.35
C MET A 1 -27.82 -11.63 -6.82
N LEU A 2 -28.33 -10.40 -6.66
CA LEU A 2 -27.62 -9.17 -6.28
C LEU A 2 -28.36 -8.57 -5.08
N ARG A 3 -28.15 -9.18 -3.91
CA ARG A 3 -28.58 -8.78 -2.56
C ARG A 3 -27.59 -9.57 -1.66
N ASP A 4 -26.69 -9.02 -0.89
CA ASP A 4 -26.74 -7.82 -0.06
C ASP A 4 -25.38 -7.10 -0.11
N LEU A 5 -25.35 -5.87 -0.63
CA LEU A 5 -24.31 -4.93 -0.29
C LEU A 5 -24.72 -4.38 1.08
N HIS A 6 -23.91 -4.64 2.12
CA HIS A 6 -24.02 -3.92 3.38
C HIS A 6 -24.26 -2.43 3.08
N PRO A 7 -25.21 -1.76 3.76
CA PRO A 7 -25.39 -0.34 3.58
C PRO A 7 -24.03 0.29 3.88
N ALA A 8 -23.45 0.91 2.86
CA ALA A 8 -22.27 1.74 3.03
C ALA A 8 -22.60 2.67 4.20
N GLN A 9 -21.95 2.47 5.34
CA GLN A 9 -21.94 3.50 6.37
C GLN A 9 -21.47 4.73 5.64
N HIS A 10 -22.37 5.70 5.48
CA HIS A 10 -22.07 6.98 4.86
C HIS A 10 -20.77 7.45 5.50
N THR A 11 -19.70 7.49 4.71
CA THR A 11 -18.41 8.00 5.14
C THR A 11 -18.71 9.43 5.56
N GLN A 12 -18.85 9.67 6.87
CA GLN A 12 -19.19 10.98 7.37
C GLN A 12 -18.09 11.91 6.90
N TYR A 13 -18.49 12.98 6.23
CA TYR A 13 -17.57 14.01 5.79
C TYR A 13 -17.03 14.69 7.04
N VAL A 14 -15.78 14.38 7.41
CA VAL A 14 -15.09 15.07 8.50
C VAL A 14 -14.31 16.24 7.92
N SER A 15 -14.56 17.44 8.44
CA SER A 15 -13.73 18.61 8.12
C SER A 15 -12.35 18.40 8.72
N VAL A 16 -11.30 18.66 7.95
CA VAL A 16 -9.93 18.58 8.48
C VAL A 16 -9.70 19.63 9.57
N ASN A 17 -10.47 20.73 9.58
CA ASN A 17 -10.40 21.71 10.67
C ASN A 17 -10.86 21.11 12.00
N ASP A 18 -11.87 20.23 11.97
CA ASP A 18 -12.43 19.58 13.15
C ASP A 18 -11.47 18.49 13.69
N LEU A 19 -10.66 17.88 12.81
CA LEU A 19 -9.67 16.87 13.17
C LEU A 19 -8.31 17.45 13.60
N LEU A 20 -7.86 18.53 12.95
CA LEU A 20 -6.54 19.13 13.21
C LEU A 20 -6.58 20.31 14.18
N GLY A 21 -7.75 20.76 14.60
CA GLY A 21 -7.91 21.80 15.62
C GLY A 21 -7.40 23.20 15.22
N GLY A 22 -7.39 23.54 13.92
CA GLY A 22 -7.01 24.88 13.42
C GLY A 22 -5.80 24.94 12.48
N GLU A 23 -5.12 26.09 12.46
CA GLU A 23 -3.90 26.35 11.68
C GLU A 23 -2.66 25.75 12.37
N GLN A 24 -2.52 24.43 12.30
CA GLN A 24 -1.24 23.79 12.64
C GLN A 24 -0.24 23.95 11.49
N PRO A 25 1.05 24.24 11.77
CA PRO A 25 2.08 24.21 10.75
C PRO A 25 2.19 22.79 10.16
N LEU A 26 2.49 22.70 8.86
CA LEU A 26 2.73 21.41 8.22
C LEU A 26 3.98 20.75 8.83
N PRO A 27 3.97 19.43 9.01
CA PRO A 27 5.14 18.73 9.54
C PRO A 27 6.32 18.82 8.56
N GLU A 28 7.54 18.94 9.11
CA GLU A 28 8.76 18.98 8.30
C GLU A 28 9.23 17.59 7.84
N HIS A 29 8.91 16.57 8.64
CA HIS A 29 9.23 15.15 8.44
C HIS A 29 7.99 14.26 8.66
N LEU A 30 8.01 13.05 8.09
CA LEU A 30 7.04 12.01 8.41
C LEU A 30 7.15 11.62 9.89
N ASP A 31 6.01 11.30 10.49
CA ASP A 31 5.98 10.62 11.78
C ASP A 31 6.43 9.17 11.63
N ALA A 32 7.23 8.70 12.59
CA ALA A 32 7.59 7.29 12.73
C ALA A 32 6.80 6.68 13.87
N VAL A 33 6.33 5.46 13.66
CA VAL A 33 5.97 4.58 14.77
C VAL A 33 7.22 3.82 15.20
N ASN A 34 7.58 3.95 16.47
CA ASN A 34 8.83 3.42 17.01
C ASN A 34 8.54 2.24 17.93
N PHE A 35 9.23 1.13 17.72
CA PHE A 35 9.17 -0.04 18.59
C PHE A 35 10.44 -0.88 18.49
N THR A 36 10.71 -1.69 19.51
CA THR A 36 11.80 -2.68 19.47
C THR A 36 11.23 -4.04 19.09
N TYR A 37 11.80 -4.70 18.08
CA TYR A 37 11.38 -6.03 17.65
C TYR A 37 12.60 -6.94 17.51
N LEU A 38 12.59 -8.07 18.23
CA LEU A 38 13.70 -9.04 18.27
C LEU A 38 15.08 -8.41 18.53
N GLY A 39 15.12 -7.38 19.38
CA GLY A 39 16.36 -6.66 19.75
C GLY A 39 16.80 -5.57 18.77
N VAL A 40 16.04 -5.30 17.70
CA VAL A 40 16.32 -4.23 16.74
C VAL A 40 15.32 -3.09 16.95
N GLN A 41 15.82 -1.86 17.06
CA GLN A 41 15.03 -0.64 17.08
C GLN A 41 14.48 -0.35 15.67
N CYS A 42 13.16 -0.29 15.55
CA CYS A 42 12.46 -0.08 14.29
C CYS A 42 11.80 1.29 14.28
N HIS A 43 12.02 2.06 13.21
CA HIS A 43 11.31 3.30 12.90
C HIS A 43 10.48 3.10 11.64
N VAL A 44 9.15 3.05 11.78
CA VAL A 44 8.26 2.73 10.66
C VAL A 44 7.53 3.97 10.19
N TYR A 45 7.79 4.37 8.94
CA TYR A 45 7.22 5.55 8.31
C TYR A 45 6.17 5.12 7.28
N GLY A 46 4.93 5.61 7.46
CA GLY A 46 3.86 5.48 6.48
C GLY A 46 4.01 6.50 5.36
N VAL A 47 4.02 6.04 4.11
CA VAL A 47 4.18 6.89 2.93
C VAL A 47 2.97 6.74 2.03
N LEU A 48 2.29 7.85 1.74
CA LEU A 48 1.31 7.93 0.66
C LEU A 48 2.04 8.12 -0.67
N HIS A 49 2.55 7.02 -1.22
CA HIS A 49 3.25 7.08 -2.48
C HIS A 49 2.26 7.07 -3.66
N GLY A 50 2.29 8.14 -4.45
CA GLY A 50 1.67 8.18 -5.78
C GLY A 50 2.45 7.33 -6.79
N LEU A 51 2.07 7.43 -8.06
CA LEU A 51 2.77 6.77 -9.17
C LEU A 51 4.19 7.31 -9.39
N LYS A 52 4.48 8.53 -8.93
CA LYS A 52 5.78 9.22 -9.06
C LYS A 52 6.43 9.54 -7.70
N GLY A 53 6.11 8.77 -6.65
CA GLY A 53 6.69 8.96 -5.32
C GLY A 53 5.97 10.04 -4.50
N GLY A 54 4.75 10.40 -4.86
CA GLY A 54 3.97 11.38 -4.14
C GLY A 54 2.86 11.94 -5.02
N THR A 55 1.88 12.58 -4.39
CA THR A 55 0.75 13.19 -5.13
C THR A 55 1.12 14.52 -5.80
N ASN A 56 2.26 15.10 -5.40
CA ASN A 56 2.86 16.34 -5.90
C ASN A 56 4.36 16.40 -5.53
N LEU A 57 5.08 17.38 -6.08
CA LEU A 57 6.53 17.53 -5.89
C LEU A 57 6.91 17.91 -4.44
N GLN A 58 6.11 18.74 -3.76
CA GLN A 58 6.30 19.11 -2.35
C GLN A 58 6.26 17.89 -1.42
N TYR A 59 5.28 17.00 -1.61
CA TYR A 59 5.16 15.77 -0.83
C TYR A 59 6.33 14.84 -1.07
N ARG A 60 6.75 14.65 -2.33
CA ARG A 60 7.94 13.84 -2.64
C ARG A 60 9.19 14.41 -1.97
N ALA A 61 9.38 15.73 -1.99
CA ALA A 61 10.49 16.39 -1.32
C ALA A 61 10.45 16.20 0.20
N PHE A 62 9.25 16.25 0.80
CA PHE A 62 9.01 15.97 2.22
C PHE A 62 9.41 14.53 2.61
N VAL A 63 9.03 13.52 1.81
CA VAL A 63 9.45 12.13 2.02
C VAL A 63 10.98 11.99 1.88
N ASN A 64 11.58 12.56 0.82
CA ASN A 64 13.04 12.54 0.62
C ASN A 64 13.82 13.24 1.74
N ARG A 65 13.27 14.29 2.37
CA ARG A 65 13.89 14.91 3.56
C ARG A 65 13.85 13.95 4.74
N THR A 66 12.72 13.28 4.96
CA THR A 66 12.58 12.28 6.03
C THR A 66 13.56 11.12 5.84
N ILE A 67 13.65 10.53 4.64
CA ILE A 67 14.58 9.41 4.36
C ILE A 67 16.04 9.82 4.62
N ARG A 68 16.42 11.04 4.27
CA ARG A 68 17.77 11.55 4.51
C ARG A 68 18.08 11.77 5.99
N ALA A 69 17.09 12.13 6.78
CA ALA A 69 17.23 12.37 8.22
C ALA A 69 17.05 11.11 9.08
N ALA A 70 16.52 10.02 8.50
CA ALA A 70 16.22 8.80 9.23
C ALA A 70 17.49 8.04 9.63
N ALA A 71 17.43 7.45 10.82
CA ALA A 71 18.53 6.71 11.44
C ALA A 71 18.59 5.24 10.97
N GLY A 72 19.71 4.59 11.27
CA GLY A 72 19.93 3.19 10.93
C GLY A 72 19.93 2.87 9.43
N LEU A 73 19.77 1.58 9.12
CA LEU A 73 19.66 1.10 7.74
C LEU A 73 18.26 1.39 7.17
N ARG A 74 18.18 2.03 6.00
CA ARG A 74 16.90 2.48 5.43
C ARG A 74 16.34 1.49 4.43
N PHE A 75 15.24 0.87 4.79
CA PHE A 75 14.50 -0.07 3.96
C PHE A 75 13.33 0.63 3.28
N GLY A 76 13.06 0.26 2.03
CA GLY A 76 11.88 0.70 1.28
C GLY A 76 11.05 -0.48 0.80
N GLU A 77 9.74 -0.28 0.72
CA GLU A 77 8.84 -1.18 -0.03
C GLU A 77 9.31 -1.36 -1.48
N THR A 78 8.88 -2.42 -2.15
CA THR A 78 9.24 -2.70 -3.54
C THR A 78 9.08 -1.46 -4.43
N GLN A 79 10.12 -1.14 -5.21
CA GLN A 79 10.23 0.02 -6.11
C GLN A 79 10.48 1.37 -5.44
N PHE A 80 10.57 1.47 -4.11
CA PHE A 80 10.82 2.75 -3.45
C PHE A 80 12.18 3.35 -3.83
N LYS A 81 13.21 2.55 -4.14
CA LYS A 81 14.49 3.08 -4.64
C LYS A 81 14.37 3.82 -5.97
N ARG A 82 13.32 3.54 -6.76
CA ARG A 82 13.05 4.26 -8.01
C ARG A 82 12.31 5.57 -7.77
N LEU A 83 11.64 5.71 -6.64
CA LEU A 83 10.77 6.84 -6.33
C LEU A 83 11.48 7.88 -5.45
N PHE A 84 12.31 7.41 -4.53
CA PHE A 84 12.91 8.19 -3.47
C PHE A 84 14.42 7.97 -3.37
N ASP A 85 15.11 9.00 -2.90
CA ASP A 85 16.56 9.02 -2.73
C ASP A 85 16.91 8.63 -1.29
N GLY A 86 17.96 7.82 -1.11
CA GLY A 86 18.47 7.44 0.21
C GLY A 86 17.93 6.14 0.80
N ILE A 87 17.20 5.33 0.02
CA ILE A 87 16.82 3.96 0.42
C ILE A 87 18.00 3.01 0.18
N ASP A 88 18.44 2.32 1.24
CA ASP A 88 19.60 1.42 1.23
C ASP A 88 19.22 0.01 0.74
N VAL A 89 18.02 -0.49 1.08
CA VAL A 89 17.55 -1.86 0.76
C VAL A 89 16.07 -1.85 0.33
N GLU A 90 15.68 -2.66 -0.67
CA GLU A 90 14.26 -2.90 -0.99
C GLU A 90 13.82 -4.24 -0.38
N MET A 91 12.62 -4.28 0.18
CA MET A 91 12.10 -5.45 0.92
C MET A 91 11.34 -6.47 0.05
N ASP A 92 11.27 -6.29 -1.28
CA ASP A 92 10.71 -7.25 -2.26
C ASP A 92 9.37 -7.91 -1.83
N ASP A 93 8.52 -7.16 -1.17
CA ASP A 93 7.27 -7.63 -0.58
C ASP A 93 6.22 -8.16 -1.59
N TRP A 94 6.45 -7.98 -2.90
CA TRP A 94 5.71 -8.68 -3.96
C TRP A 94 5.77 -10.21 -3.83
N LEU A 95 6.73 -10.77 -3.09
CA LEU A 95 6.83 -12.20 -2.79
C LEU A 95 5.59 -12.75 -2.09
N GLU A 96 4.88 -11.92 -1.34
CA GLU A 96 3.64 -12.32 -0.67
C GLU A 96 2.39 -12.21 -1.55
N ILE A 97 2.57 -11.88 -2.84
CA ILE A 97 1.53 -11.95 -3.86
C ILE A 97 1.78 -13.20 -4.73
N PRO A 98 1.13 -14.34 -4.42
CA PRO A 98 1.34 -15.56 -5.18
C PRO A 98 0.87 -15.38 -6.64
N PRO A 99 1.42 -16.14 -7.60
CA PRO A 99 1.10 -15.97 -9.02
C PRO A 99 -0.39 -15.94 -9.33
N ARG A 100 -1.18 -16.78 -8.64
CA ARG A 100 -2.63 -16.79 -8.76
C ARG A 100 -3.29 -15.45 -8.42
N ASP A 101 -2.86 -14.81 -7.35
CA ASP A 101 -3.43 -13.54 -6.91
C ASP A 101 -2.89 -12.39 -7.77
N ALA A 102 -1.64 -12.47 -8.25
CA ALA A 102 -1.12 -11.56 -9.27
C ALA A 102 -1.96 -11.63 -10.56
N PHE A 103 -2.31 -12.83 -11.02
CA PHE A 103 -3.19 -13.04 -12.18
C PHE A 103 -4.57 -12.40 -11.97
N MET A 104 -5.21 -12.64 -10.83
CA MET A 104 -6.51 -12.05 -10.51
C MET A 104 -6.46 -10.53 -10.34
N THR A 105 -5.39 -10.02 -9.71
CA THR A 105 -5.10 -8.58 -9.61
C THR A 105 -5.15 -7.94 -10.98
N GLN A 106 -4.53 -8.58 -11.98
CA GLN A 106 -4.45 -8.02 -13.33
C GLN A 106 -5.73 -8.18 -14.15
N ILE A 107 -6.50 -9.24 -13.95
CA ILE A 107 -7.87 -9.31 -14.48
C ILE A 107 -8.70 -8.17 -13.91
N ALA A 108 -8.73 -8.05 -12.57
CA ALA A 108 -9.48 -7.03 -11.87
C ALA A 108 -9.09 -5.62 -12.31
N ALA A 109 -7.79 -5.39 -12.52
CA ALA A 109 -7.24 -4.16 -13.04
C ALA A 109 -7.65 -3.85 -14.50
N SER A 110 -7.57 -4.85 -15.38
CA SER A 110 -7.69 -4.68 -16.83
C SER A 110 -9.13 -4.65 -17.33
N LEU A 111 -10.11 -5.03 -16.49
CA LEU A 111 -11.53 -4.86 -16.77
C LEU A 111 -12.00 -3.39 -16.78
N MET A 112 -11.11 -2.43 -16.46
CA MET A 112 -11.43 -1.00 -16.42
C MET A 112 -10.47 -0.23 -17.36
N PRO A 113 -10.73 -0.18 -18.67
CA PRO A 113 -9.78 0.37 -19.65
C PRO A 113 -9.51 1.86 -19.45
N TRP A 114 -10.52 2.61 -18.98
CA TRP A 114 -10.37 4.02 -18.61
C TRP A 114 -9.35 4.25 -17.48
N ARG A 115 -9.01 3.21 -16.70
CA ARG A 115 -7.97 3.27 -15.68
C ARG A 115 -6.61 3.60 -16.29
N PHE A 116 -6.24 3.03 -17.43
CA PHE A 116 -4.95 3.33 -18.06
C PHE A 116 -4.83 4.82 -18.39
N VAL A 117 -5.90 5.40 -18.93
CA VAL A 117 -5.97 6.85 -19.18
C VAL A 117 -5.85 7.65 -17.88
N ARG A 118 -6.53 7.22 -16.80
CA ARG A 118 -6.43 7.86 -15.48
C ARG A 118 -5.03 7.77 -14.88
N ILE A 119 -4.38 6.60 -14.93
CA ILE A 119 -3.00 6.39 -14.46
C ILE A 119 -2.04 7.31 -15.21
N VAL A 120 -2.14 7.39 -16.54
CA VAL A 120 -1.28 8.26 -17.34
C VAL A 120 -1.52 9.73 -16.99
N ARG A 121 -2.78 10.16 -16.88
CA ARG A 121 -3.14 11.53 -16.48
C ARG A 121 -2.63 11.86 -15.07
N GLN A 122 -2.81 10.95 -14.12
CA GLN A 122 -2.37 11.10 -12.75
C GLN A 122 -0.84 11.17 -12.68
N SER A 123 -0.13 10.26 -13.34
CA SER A 123 1.34 10.27 -13.42
C SER A 123 1.90 11.59 -13.97
N ARG A 124 1.25 12.14 -15.01
CA ARG A 124 1.58 13.47 -15.55
C ARG A 124 1.26 14.61 -14.57
N ARG A 125 0.14 14.52 -13.85
CA ARG A 125 -0.29 15.50 -12.84
C ARG A 125 0.72 15.53 -11.68
N GLU A 126 1.02 14.39 -11.08
CA GLU A 126 1.97 14.26 -9.96
C GLU A 126 3.34 14.84 -10.29
N GLY A 127 3.85 14.63 -11.51
CA GLY A 127 5.14 15.16 -11.95
C GLY A 127 5.15 16.67 -12.29
N ARG A 128 3.99 17.33 -12.34
CA ARG A 128 3.87 18.75 -12.73
C ARG A 128 3.32 19.65 -11.64
N THR A 129 2.62 19.09 -10.66
CA THR A 129 2.03 19.84 -9.56
C THR A 129 3.12 20.19 -8.52
N PRO A 130 3.51 21.47 -8.36
CA PRO A 130 4.60 21.85 -7.47
C PRO A 130 4.23 21.71 -6.00
N THR A 131 3.09 22.29 -5.61
CA THR A 131 2.58 22.30 -4.25
C THR A 131 1.24 21.62 -4.19
N ASP A 132 0.86 21.15 -3.01
CA ASP A 132 -0.48 20.62 -2.81
C ASP A 132 -1.55 21.68 -3.15
N ARG A 133 -2.68 21.20 -3.71
CA ARG A 133 -3.91 21.98 -3.90
C ARG A 133 -4.66 22.17 -2.58
N PHE A 134 -4.30 21.40 -1.55
CA PHE A 134 -4.88 21.43 -0.22
C PHE A 134 -3.88 22.02 0.76
N GLY A 135 -4.12 23.28 1.14
CA GLY A 135 -3.24 24.07 1.99
C GLY A 135 -4.00 24.80 3.09
N ALA A 136 -3.28 25.61 3.86
CA ALA A 136 -3.75 26.22 5.10
C ALA A 136 -5.11 26.95 4.99
N GLY A 137 -5.43 27.55 3.83
CA GLY A 137 -6.62 28.36 3.60
C GLY A 137 -7.72 27.77 2.67
N GLY A 138 -7.72 26.48 2.36
CA GLY A 138 -8.76 25.84 1.52
C GLY A 138 -9.81 25.06 2.33
N VAL A 139 -11.01 24.83 1.77
CA VAL A 139 -11.99 23.90 2.36
C VAL A 139 -11.38 22.50 2.32
N ARG A 140 -11.03 21.98 3.50
CA ARG A 140 -10.29 20.73 3.63
C ARG A 140 -11.27 19.58 3.89
N ARG A 141 -11.58 18.77 2.87
CA ARG A 141 -12.15 17.46 3.13
C ARG A 141 -11.01 16.48 3.43
N LEU A 142 -11.32 15.44 4.16
CA LEU A 142 -10.37 14.38 4.42
C LEU A 142 -9.88 13.67 3.14
N GLN A 143 -10.79 13.52 2.18
CA GLN A 143 -10.56 13.05 0.81
C GLN A 143 -9.53 13.91 0.06
N ASP A 144 -9.39 15.16 0.46
CA ASP A 144 -8.59 16.15 -0.20
C ASP A 144 -7.13 16.07 0.31
N ILE A 145 -6.91 15.97 1.62
CA ILE A 145 -5.55 16.01 2.18
C ILE A 145 -4.71 14.74 1.99
N GLY A 146 -5.22 13.66 1.40
CA GLY A 146 -4.51 12.39 1.20
C GLY A 146 -3.24 12.46 0.32
N GLY A 147 -2.88 13.66 -0.14
CA GLY A 147 -1.61 13.95 -0.81
C GLY A 147 -0.73 15.00 -0.13
N SER A 148 -1.15 15.47 1.04
CA SER A 148 -0.55 16.58 1.77
C SER A 148 0.35 16.06 2.88
N PRO A 149 1.42 16.79 3.24
CA PRO A 149 2.06 16.62 4.55
C PRO A 149 1.06 16.75 5.71
N ALA A 150 -0.03 17.52 5.54
CA ALA A 150 -1.08 17.67 6.55
C ALA A 150 -1.77 16.35 6.92
N PHE A 151 -1.77 15.34 6.04
CA PHE A 151 -2.31 14.02 6.35
C PHE A 151 -1.59 13.34 7.51
N HIS A 152 -0.30 13.64 7.66
CA HIS A 152 0.56 13.06 8.70
C HIS A 152 0.44 13.76 10.05
N LEU A 153 -0.44 14.75 10.18
CA LEU A 153 -0.85 15.29 11.48
C LEU A 153 -1.88 14.39 12.18
N LEU A 154 -2.53 13.48 11.45
CA LEU A 154 -3.43 12.47 11.99
C LEU A 154 -2.61 11.28 12.47
N SER A 155 -3.03 10.56 13.52
CA SER A 155 -2.34 9.33 13.93
C SER A 155 -2.47 8.22 12.88
N PRO A 156 -1.54 7.24 12.80
CA PRO A 156 -1.65 6.09 11.90
C PRO A 156 -3.00 5.35 11.96
N ASP A 157 -3.54 5.14 13.17
CA ASP A 157 -4.83 4.48 13.36
C ASP A 157 -5.99 5.30 12.78
N GLU A 158 -5.94 6.62 12.94
CA GLU A 158 -6.92 7.52 12.37
C GLU A 158 -6.84 7.49 10.84
N ARG A 159 -5.64 7.57 10.26
CA ARG A 159 -5.40 7.48 8.81
C ARG A 159 -5.91 6.16 8.22
N ARG A 160 -5.73 5.04 8.93
CA ARG A 160 -6.25 3.72 8.57
C ARG A 160 -7.78 3.68 8.55
N ARG A 161 -8.41 4.15 9.64
CA ARG A 161 -9.87 4.21 9.77
C ARG A 161 -10.50 5.01 8.64
N ILE A 162 -9.88 6.15 8.34
CA ILE A 162 -10.25 7.07 7.26
C ILE A 162 -10.18 6.42 5.88
N ALA A 163 -9.14 5.64 5.63
CA ALA A 163 -8.97 4.92 4.38
C ALA A 163 -9.93 3.71 4.24
N GLY A 164 -10.73 3.42 5.27
CA GLY A 164 -11.74 2.37 5.26
C GLY A 164 -11.17 0.97 5.47
N PHE A 165 -9.96 0.85 6.03
CA PHE A 165 -9.35 -0.45 6.33
C PHE A 165 -9.85 -1.02 7.65
N LEU A 166 -9.97 -2.34 7.70
CA LEU A 166 -10.23 -3.06 8.95
C LEU A 166 -9.06 -2.87 9.94
N PRO A 167 -9.30 -2.97 11.26
CA PRO A 167 -8.23 -3.04 12.25
C PRO A 167 -7.21 -4.15 11.92
N PRO A 168 -5.92 -4.00 12.28
CA PRO A 168 -4.84 -4.89 11.82
C PRO A 168 -5.12 -6.39 11.91
N HIS A 169 -5.54 -6.88 13.09
CA HIS A 169 -5.85 -8.31 13.28
C HIS A 169 -7.01 -8.78 12.40
N ALA A 170 -8.13 -8.06 12.41
CA ALA A 170 -9.29 -8.39 11.59
C ALA A 170 -8.93 -8.38 10.09
N TYR A 171 -8.07 -7.45 9.67
CA TYR A 171 -7.60 -7.36 8.30
C TYR A 171 -6.68 -8.52 7.91
N LEU A 172 -5.80 -8.96 8.81
CA LEU A 172 -4.96 -10.14 8.63
C LEU A 172 -5.80 -11.42 8.47
N VAL A 173 -6.74 -11.65 9.40
CA VAL A 173 -7.66 -12.81 9.35
C VAL A 173 -8.39 -12.85 8.02
N GLU A 174 -8.92 -11.71 7.60
CA GLU A 174 -9.65 -11.58 6.34
C GLU A 174 -8.76 -11.87 5.13
N ASN A 175 -7.51 -11.39 5.11
CA ASN A 175 -6.55 -11.70 4.05
C ASN A 175 -6.16 -13.18 4.01
N CYS A 176 -5.95 -13.83 5.16
CA CYS A 176 -5.70 -15.27 5.22
C CYS A 176 -6.88 -16.07 4.63
N ARG A 177 -8.12 -15.66 4.91
CA ARG A 177 -9.33 -16.25 4.31
C ARG A 177 -9.44 -15.98 2.81
N ARG A 178 -9.13 -14.76 2.35
CA ARG A 178 -9.10 -14.40 0.91
C ARG A 178 -8.12 -15.24 0.12
N ARG A 179 -6.94 -15.53 0.69
CA ARG A 179 -5.93 -16.43 0.09
C ARG A 179 -6.50 -17.82 -0.20
N ARG A 180 -7.42 -18.29 0.66
CA ARG A 180 -8.18 -19.55 0.49
C ARG A 180 -9.52 -19.40 -0.27
N ARG A 181 -9.85 -18.21 -0.79
CA ARG A 181 -11.15 -17.86 -1.43
C ARG A 181 -12.38 -18.01 -0.54
N ARG A 182 -12.19 -17.90 0.78
CA ARG A 182 -13.28 -17.98 1.75
C ARG A 182 -13.62 -16.62 2.38
N GLY A 183 -12.80 -15.60 2.12
CA GLY A 183 -13.02 -14.24 2.56
C GLY A 183 -13.93 -13.43 1.64
N GLN A 184 -14.34 -12.27 2.13
CA GLN A 184 -15.03 -11.22 1.40
C GLN A 184 -14.06 -10.49 0.47
N PHE A 185 -14.41 -10.42 -0.82
CA PHE A 185 -13.63 -9.70 -1.84
C PHE A 185 -14.11 -8.25 -2.06
N ALA A 186 -14.82 -7.69 -1.08
CA ALA A 186 -15.06 -6.25 -1.02
C ALA A 186 -13.81 -5.58 -0.47
N GLY A 187 -13.16 -4.74 -1.29
CA GLY A 187 -12.05 -3.92 -0.81
C GLY A 187 -12.51 -2.74 0.03
N PRO A 188 -11.57 -2.01 0.64
CA PRO A 188 -11.86 -0.83 1.44
C PRO A 188 -12.49 0.26 0.56
N VAL A 189 -13.34 1.07 1.18
CA VAL A 189 -13.94 2.22 0.51
C VAL A 189 -12.98 3.39 0.65
N PHE A 190 -12.17 3.62 -0.40
CA PHE A 190 -11.31 4.78 -0.43
C PHE A 190 -12.14 6.08 -0.55
N PRO A 191 -11.79 7.11 0.22
CA PRO A 191 -12.50 8.39 0.19
C PRO A 191 -12.24 9.14 -1.13
N ASP A 192 -11.05 9.00 -1.74
CA ASP A 192 -10.71 9.58 -3.04
C ASP A 192 -11.13 8.68 -4.23
N ARG A 193 -11.88 9.24 -5.19
CA ARG A 193 -12.34 8.57 -6.41
C ARG A 193 -11.18 8.15 -7.33
N ASP A 194 -10.03 8.82 -7.25
CA ASP A 194 -8.83 8.44 -7.99
C ASP A 194 -8.27 7.08 -7.49
N TRP A 195 -8.63 6.68 -6.27
CA TRP A 195 -8.17 5.46 -5.60
C TRP A 195 -9.19 4.33 -5.61
N PHE A 196 -10.39 4.56 -6.16
CA PHE A 196 -11.44 3.53 -6.24
C PHE A 196 -10.97 2.22 -6.91
N TRP A 197 -10.06 2.31 -7.87
CA TRP A 197 -9.52 1.11 -8.52
C TRP A 197 -8.64 0.27 -7.58
N LEU A 198 -8.01 0.87 -6.57
CA LEU A 198 -7.25 0.15 -5.54
C LEU A 198 -8.19 -0.76 -4.75
N ALA A 199 -9.40 -0.31 -4.42
CA ALA A 199 -10.42 -1.13 -3.74
C ALA A 199 -10.71 -2.44 -4.50
N ARG A 200 -10.64 -2.42 -5.84
CA ARG A 200 -10.91 -3.60 -6.67
C ARG A 200 -9.77 -4.61 -6.66
N ILE A 201 -8.54 -4.15 -6.48
CA ILE A 201 -7.36 -5.03 -6.47
C ILE A 201 -6.87 -5.37 -5.07
N GLU A 202 -7.25 -4.57 -4.06
CA GLU A 202 -6.85 -4.72 -2.66
C GLU A 202 -7.01 -6.17 -2.15
N PRO A 203 -8.13 -6.87 -2.43
CA PRO A 203 -8.31 -8.23 -1.94
C PRO A 203 -7.29 -9.27 -2.43
N TYR A 204 -6.46 -8.93 -3.42
CA TYR A 204 -5.47 -9.81 -4.02
C TYR A 204 -4.02 -9.41 -3.72
N ILE A 205 -3.79 -8.22 -3.17
CA ILE A 205 -2.43 -7.72 -2.91
C ILE A 205 -1.90 -8.10 -1.52
N ASN A 206 -2.71 -8.72 -0.66
CA ASN A 206 -2.26 -9.34 0.60
C ASN A 206 -1.47 -8.40 1.53
N ILE A 207 -1.92 -7.15 1.71
CA ILE A 207 -1.19 -6.09 2.45
C ILE A 207 -0.67 -6.56 3.82
N PRO A 208 -1.44 -7.21 4.71
CA PRO A 208 -0.94 -7.60 6.04
C PRO A 208 0.20 -8.62 5.99
N LEU A 209 0.13 -9.57 5.05
CA LEU A 209 1.19 -10.57 4.87
C LEU A 209 2.45 -9.92 4.31
N ARG A 210 2.29 -8.92 3.42
CA ARG A 210 3.40 -8.08 2.95
C ARG A 210 4.03 -7.28 4.10
N SER A 211 3.22 -6.71 5.00
CA SER A 211 3.69 -6.03 6.21
C SER A 211 4.56 -6.95 7.08
N ILE A 212 4.06 -8.16 7.37
CA ILE A 212 4.80 -9.17 8.15
C ILE A 212 6.12 -9.52 7.45
N HIS A 213 6.08 -9.80 6.15
CA HIS A 213 7.27 -10.09 5.36
C HIS A 213 8.31 -8.96 5.45
N MET A 214 7.88 -7.70 5.28
CA MET A 214 8.77 -6.55 5.34
C MET A 214 9.45 -6.40 6.72
N LEU A 215 8.72 -6.57 7.83
CA LEU A 215 9.33 -6.49 9.16
C LEU A 215 10.36 -7.59 9.36
N GLU A 216 9.96 -8.83 9.11
CA GLU A 216 10.81 -10.00 9.32
C GLU A 216 12.05 -9.93 8.44
N TYR A 217 11.89 -9.54 7.18
CA TYR A 217 13.00 -9.33 6.27
C TYR A 217 13.94 -8.24 6.77
N ALA A 218 13.44 -7.05 7.10
CA ALA A 218 14.27 -5.93 7.51
C ALA A 218 15.03 -6.22 8.81
N VAL A 219 14.36 -6.80 9.80
CA VAL A 219 14.94 -7.14 11.11
C VAL A 219 15.97 -8.27 10.97
N GLU A 220 15.69 -9.31 10.19
CA GLU A 220 16.67 -10.37 9.94
C GLU A 220 17.90 -9.83 9.20
N ARG A 221 17.71 -8.97 8.20
CA ARG A 221 18.82 -8.29 7.51
C ARG A 221 19.67 -7.44 8.47
N ALA A 222 19.03 -6.71 9.38
CA ALA A 222 19.73 -5.90 10.38
C ALA A 222 20.56 -6.78 11.31
N ARG A 223 19.97 -7.87 11.83
CA ARG A 223 20.67 -8.84 12.69
C ARG A 223 21.86 -9.47 11.99
N LEU A 224 21.70 -9.92 10.74
CA LEU A 224 22.79 -10.50 9.95
C LEU A 224 23.89 -9.48 9.63
N ALA A 225 23.55 -8.20 9.53
CA ALA A 225 24.50 -7.11 9.33
C ALA A 225 25.08 -6.55 10.65
N ASN A 226 24.68 -7.10 11.80
CA ASN A 226 25.01 -6.59 13.14
C ASN A 226 24.67 -5.10 13.33
N VAL A 227 23.49 -4.70 12.84
CA VAL A 227 22.90 -3.37 12.99
C VAL A 227 21.72 -3.47 13.96
N ASP A 228 21.65 -2.56 14.92
CA ASP A 228 20.64 -2.51 15.97
C ASP A 228 19.48 -1.55 15.67
N GLU A 229 19.55 -0.77 14.59
CA GLU A 229 18.56 0.24 14.22
C GLU A 229 18.20 0.21 12.73
N VAL A 230 16.90 0.25 12.42
CA VAL A 230 16.38 0.27 11.04
C VAL A 230 15.24 1.28 10.87
N SER A 231 15.20 1.89 9.69
CA SER A 231 14.11 2.76 9.26
C SER A 231 13.37 2.15 8.07
N LEU A 232 12.08 1.84 8.23
CA LEU A 232 11.24 1.22 7.20
C LEU A 232 10.31 2.27 6.59
N PHE A 233 10.46 2.51 5.28
CA PHE A 233 9.58 3.35 4.48
C PHE A 233 8.62 2.46 3.69
N VAL A 234 7.35 2.47 4.09
CA VAL A 234 6.32 1.57 3.59
C VAL A 234 5.08 2.35 3.15
N GLY A 235 4.24 1.77 2.30
CA GLY A 235 2.93 2.32 1.98
C GLY A 235 2.12 2.56 3.24
N GLU A 236 1.33 3.65 3.24
CA GLU A 236 0.71 4.22 4.44
C GLU A 236 0.12 3.19 5.42
N ILE A 237 -0.65 2.22 4.96
CA ILE A 237 -1.38 1.29 5.83
C ILE A 237 -0.46 0.25 6.49
N HIS A 238 0.72 -0.02 5.89
CA HIS A 238 1.66 -0.99 6.43
C HIS A 238 2.19 -0.57 7.82
N ASN A 239 2.27 0.73 8.13
CA ASN A 239 2.84 1.19 9.40
C ASN A 239 2.09 0.66 10.64
N SER A 240 0.77 0.66 10.60
CA SER A 240 -0.12 0.21 11.68
C SER A 240 -0.20 -1.32 11.71
N ASP A 241 -0.06 -2.00 10.57
CA ASP A 241 0.09 -3.46 10.53
C ASP A 241 1.39 -3.89 11.24
N LEU A 242 2.51 -3.25 10.89
CA LEU A 242 3.84 -3.55 11.41
C LEU A 242 3.90 -3.34 12.93
N THR A 243 3.38 -2.20 13.40
CA THR A 243 3.33 -1.84 14.82
C THR A 243 2.45 -2.80 15.62
N TRP A 244 1.28 -3.16 15.09
CA TRP A 244 0.42 -4.13 15.75
C TRP A 244 1.11 -5.51 15.80
N TYR A 245 1.69 -5.94 14.67
CA TYR A 245 2.36 -7.22 14.54
C TYR A 245 3.54 -7.35 15.52
N SER A 246 4.31 -6.30 15.75
CA SER A 246 5.48 -6.34 16.64
C SER A 246 5.14 -6.67 18.08
N GLY A 247 3.91 -6.36 18.53
CA GLY A 247 3.41 -6.69 19.87
C GLY A 247 2.51 -7.94 19.93
N TRP A 248 2.23 -8.57 18.79
CA TRP A 248 1.27 -9.66 18.72
C TRP A 248 1.95 -11.03 18.90
N ASN A 249 1.33 -11.88 19.74
CA ASN A 249 1.80 -13.24 19.96
C ASN A 249 1.07 -14.23 19.05
N LEU A 250 1.72 -14.60 17.95
CA LEU A 250 1.24 -15.58 16.96
C LEU A 250 0.77 -16.91 17.58
N GLN A 251 1.45 -17.40 18.63
CA GLN A 251 1.14 -18.69 19.25
C GLN A 251 -0.19 -18.68 20.00
N THR A 252 -0.70 -17.50 20.33
CA THR A 252 -1.97 -17.33 21.04
C THR A 252 -3.15 -17.04 20.12
N ASP A 253 -2.93 -16.91 18.81
CA ASP A 253 -4.02 -16.69 17.87
C ASP A 253 -4.92 -17.93 17.81
N PRO A 254 -6.25 -17.81 17.91
CA PRO A 254 -7.14 -18.97 17.89
C PRO A 254 -7.30 -19.59 16.49
N ASP A 255 -7.07 -18.86 15.40
CA ASP A 255 -7.31 -19.31 14.03
C ASP A 255 -6.07 -20.02 13.45
N GLU A 256 -6.18 -21.34 13.25
CA GLU A 256 -5.10 -22.18 12.71
C GLU A 256 -4.65 -21.73 11.33
N LEU A 257 -5.58 -21.30 10.47
CA LEU A 257 -5.23 -20.80 9.14
C LEU A 257 -4.34 -19.56 9.23
N VAL A 258 -4.60 -18.68 10.20
CA VAL A 258 -3.78 -17.48 10.44
C VAL A 258 -2.41 -17.90 10.95
N ARG A 259 -2.34 -18.78 11.96
CA ARG A 259 -1.07 -19.26 12.52
C ARG A 259 -0.16 -19.87 11.44
N ASP A 260 -0.70 -20.77 10.61
CA ASP A 260 0.07 -21.46 9.58
C ASP A 260 0.53 -20.51 8.47
N THR A 261 -0.38 -19.62 8.02
CA THR A 261 -0.07 -18.69 6.93
C THR A 261 0.98 -17.67 7.35
N VAL A 262 0.88 -17.16 8.58
CA VAL A 262 1.85 -16.21 9.11
C VAL A 262 3.18 -16.88 9.40
N SER A 263 3.21 -18.05 10.04
CA SER A 263 4.46 -18.80 10.30
C SER A 263 5.23 -19.02 9.00
N ALA A 264 4.55 -19.51 7.96
CA ALA A 264 5.18 -19.71 6.66
C ALA A 264 5.67 -18.39 6.01
N THR A 265 5.02 -17.26 6.31
CA THR A 265 5.44 -15.92 5.82
C THR A 265 6.70 -15.45 6.53
N ILE A 266 6.78 -15.64 7.85
CA ILE A 266 7.97 -15.35 8.66
C ILE A 266 9.15 -16.17 8.16
N ASP A 267 8.97 -17.49 7.99
CA ASP A 267 10.04 -18.39 7.54
C ASP A 267 10.58 -17.94 6.17
N ARG A 268 9.69 -17.71 5.19
CA ARG A 268 10.08 -17.21 3.86
C ARG A 268 10.81 -15.87 3.91
N ALA A 269 10.37 -14.94 4.74
CA ALA A 269 10.98 -13.61 4.84
C ALA A 269 12.40 -13.70 5.40
N ARG A 270 12.62 -14.50 6.45
CA ARG A 270 13.93 -14.71 7.06
C ARG A 270 14.87 -15.50 6.16
N GLU A 271 14.39 -16.56 5.54
CA GLU A 271 15.13 -17.31 4.52
C GLU A 271 15.58 -16.40 3.37
N TYR A 272 14.68 -15.54 2.90
CA TYR A 272 15.01 -14.58 1.83
C TYR A 272 16.02 -13.53 2.29
N ALA A 273 15.90 -13.00 3.52
CA ALA A 273 16.85 -12.06 4.10
C ALA A 273 18.28 -12.65 4.20
N ALA A 274 18.37 -13.92 4.58
CA ALA A 274 19.63 -14.67 4.67
C ALA A 274 20.21 -15.04 3.29
N SER A 275 19.40 -15.04 2.24
CA SER A 275 19.84 -15.41 0.90
C SER A 275 20.65 -14.29 0.23
N SER A 276 21.68 -14.68 -0.54
CA SER A 276 22.41 -13.78 -1.44
C SER A 276 21.77 -13.69 -2.84
N GLN A 277 20.80 -14.56 -3.12
CA GLN A 277 20.15 -14.68 -4.41
C GLN A 277 18.90 -13.80 -4.47
N ARG A 278 18.70 -13.12 -5.60
CA ARG A 278 17.44 -12.42 -5.85
C ARG A 278 16.34 -13.41 -6.19
N ALA A 279 15.15 -13.22 -5.62
CA ALA A 279 14.01 -14.04 -5.97
C ALA A 279 13.60 -13.80 -7.43
N SER A 280 13.30 -14.88 -8.15
CA SER A 280 12.88 -14.79 -9.55
C SER A 280 11.50 -14.15 -9.66
N ARG A 281 11.41 -13.02 -10.38
CA ARG A 281 10.14 -12.35 -10.69
C ARG A 281 9.38 -13.00 -11.85
N VAL A 282 9.95 -14.00 -12.52
CA VAL A 282 9.36 -14.60 -13.74
C VAL A 282 7.95 -15.13 -13.51
N PRO A 283 7.64 -15.93 -12.46
CA PRO A 283 6.29 -16.43 -12.24
C PRO A 283 5.27 -15.31 -11.99
N PHE A 284 5.67 -14.30 -11.22
CA PHE A 284 4.83 -13.13 -10.92
C PHE A 284 4.54 -12.32 -12.19
N LEU A 285 5.56 -12.07 -13.02
CA LEU A 285 5.42 -11.34 -14.29
C LEU A 285 4.58 -12.12 -15.30
N ALA A 286 4.81 -13.42 -15.44
CA ALA A 286 4.03 -14.29 -16.34
C ALA A 286 2.55 -14.28 -15.95
N ALA A 287 2.24 -14.49 -14.67
CA ALA A 287 0.87 -14.43 -14.17
C ALA A 287 0.23 -13.04 -14.39
N THR A 288 1.00 -11.98 -14.17
CA THR A 288 0.55 -10.60 -14.40
C THR A 288 0.18 -10.37 -15.87
N LEU A 289 1.04 -10.77 -16.80
CA LEU A 289 0.81 -10.63 -18.24
C LEU A 289 -0.39 -11.46 -18.71
N LEU A 290 -0.49 -12.71 -18.26
CA LEU A 290 -1.61 -13.60 -18.57
C LEU A 290 -2.95 -13.04 -18.06
N GLY A 291 -2.96 -12.48 -16.84
CA GLY A 291 -4.17 -11.88 -16.27
C GLY A 291 -4.63 -10.62 -17.01
N ALA A 292 -3.70 -9.86 -17.59
CA ALA A 292 -4.01 -8.68 -18.39
C ALA A 292 -4.45 -9.04 -19.83
N PHE A 293 -3.96 -10.15 -20.39
CA PHE A 293 -4.11 -10.50 -21.80
C PHE A 293 -5.58 -10.56 -22.26
N ALA A 294 -6.40 -11.40 -21.63
CA ALA A 294 -7.77 -11.63 -22.09
C ALA A 294 -8.64 -10.35 -22.04
N PRO A 295 -8.68 -9.58 -20.93
CA PRO A 295 -9.43 -8.31 -20.91
C PRO A 295 -8.94 -7.30 -21.96
N LEU A 296 -7.63 -7.19 -22.19
CA LEU A 296 -7.09 -6.26 -23.18
C LEU A 296 -7.49 -6.66 -24.61
N MET A 297 -7.49 -7.95 -24.94
CA MET A 297 -7.95 -8.44 -26.25
C MET A 297 -9.44 -8.16 -26.47
N ILE A 298 -10.27 -8.29 -25.42
CA ILE A 298 -11.69 -7.91 -25.48
C ILE A 298 -11.83 -6.42 -25.80
N TRP A 299 -11.10 -5.56 -25.09
CA TRP A 299 -11.16 -4.11 -25.32
C TRP A 299 -10.66 -3.70 -26.70
N LEU A 300 -9.60 -4.34 -27.20
CA LEU A 300 -9.12 -4.13 -28.56
C LEU A 300 -10.20 -4.47 -29.59
N THR A 301 -10.86 -5.62 -29.41
CA THR A 301 -11.93 -6.08 -30.33
C THR A 301 -13.13 -5.13 -30.31
N VAL A 302 -13.58 -4.71 -29.12
CA VAL A 302 -14.67 -3.74 -28.95
C VAL A 302 -14.30 -2.39 -29.56
N GLY A 303 -13.06 -1.93 -29.36
CA GLY A 303 -12.56 -0.68 -29.93
C GLY A 303 -12.55 -0.69 -31.45
N VAL A 304 -12.04 -1.78 -32.07
CA VAL A 304 -12.04 -1.95 -33.53
C VAL A 304 -13.47 -1.97 -34.08
N ALA A 305 -14.39 -2.67 -33.42
CA ALA A 305 -15.80 -2.71 -33.83
C ALA A 305 -16.45 -1.32 -33.76
N ALA A 306 -16.18 -0.54 -32.71
CA ALA A 306 -16.72 0.80 -32.55
C ALA A 306 -16.20 1.78 -33.62
N VAL A 307 -14.90 1.73 -33.95
CA VAL A 307 -14.32 2.55 -35.03
C VAL A 307 -14.93 2.21 -36.38
N ARG A 308 -15.11 0.90 -36.66
CA ARG A 308 -15.78 0.46 -37.90
C ARG A 308 -17.20 1.02 -37.97
N LEU A 309 -17.99 0.88 -36.90
CA LEU A 309 -19.36 1.39 -36.85
C LEU A 309 -19.42 2.91 -37.07
N HIS A 310 -18.48 3.67 -36.49
CA HIS A 310 -18.41 5.12 -36.68
C HIS A 310 -18.06 5.52 -38.12
N HIS A 311 -17.30 4.72 -38.86
CA HIS A 311 -17.04 4.99 -40.28
C HIS A 311 -18.23 4.68 -41.20
N TYR A 312 -19.22 3.92 -40.72
CA TYR A 312 -20.43 3.58 -41.49
C TYR A 312 -21.64 4.49 -41.17
N LEU A 313 -21.54 5.36 -40.16
CA LEU A 313 -22.55 6.35 -39.75
C LEU A 313 -22.13 7.76 -40.17
#